data_AF-A0A257R0B8-F1
#
_entry.id   AF-A0A257R0B8-F1
#
_cell.length_a   1.000
_cell.length_b   1.000
_cell.length_c   1.000
_cell.angle_alpha   90.00
_cell.angle_beta   90.00
_cell.angle_gamma   90.00
#
_symmetry.space_group_name_H-M   'P 1'
#
loop_
_entity.id
_entity.type
_entity.pdbx_description
1 polymer ?
#
loop_
_entity_poly.entity_id
_entity_poly.type
_entity_poly.pdbx_seq_one_letter_code
_entity_poly.pdbx_strand_id
1 'polypeptide(L)'
;MLLAQKQRSLLKKPIHWNPQQPLPKPEERLAVTGHFLDDLFLLDNQHHQHQLGYHVISPFIVNGSILLVDRGWVPMTQNQQPDPPIQTPTKTLTLNGSAYYPSPKQWVLGPKFSKLAPHITVIELFDAKLMHHFLHKSINPFIMRLDESAPYGYHRDWVVINMPPERHLGYALQWFTMAFVILILFISLNTQKTLK
;
A
#
# COMPACT_ATOMS: atom_id res chain seq x y z
N MET A 1 10.10 -18.91 -7.56
CA MET A 1 11.27 -18.00 -7.67
C MET A 1 11.13 -16.75 -6.79
N LEU A 2 9.98 -16.06 -6.77
CA LEU A 2 9.76 -14.82 -5.99
C LEU A 2 9.81 -14.99 -4.46
N LEU A 3 9.23 -16.07 -3.90
CA LEU A 3 9.33 -16.35 -2.45
C LEU A 3 10.79 -16.50 -1.98
N ALA A 4 11.64 -17.13 -2.79
CA ALA A 4 13.06 -17.31 -2.47
C ALA A 4 13.85 -15.99 -2.54
N GLN A 5 13.45 -15.06 -3.43
CA GLN A 5 14.00 -13.70 -3.46
C GLN A 5 13.57 -12.89 -2.23
N LYS A 6 12.31 -12.97 -1.81
CA LYS A 6 11.80 -12.33 -0.58
C LYS A 6 12.51 -12.88 0.66
N GLN A 7 12.68 -14.20 0.77
CA GLN A 7 13.46 -14.80 1.87
C GLN A 7 14.93 -14.36 1.84
N ARG A 8 15.57 -14.25 0.67
CA ARG A 8 16.93 -13.74 0.56
C ARG A 8 17.06 -12.25 0.90
N SER A 9 16.04 -11.43 0.62
CA SER A 9 16.05 -10.02 1.02
C SER A 9 15.88 -9.87 2.52
N LEU A 10 14.99 -10.66 3.16
CA LEU A 10 14.81 -10.72 4.62
C LEU A 10 16.10 -11.08 5.39
N LEU A 11 17.02 -11.82 4.77
CA LEU A 11 18.30 -12.23 5.36
C LEU A 11 19.43 -11.18 5.25
N LYS A 12 19.24 -10.11 4.47
CA LYS A 12 20.25 -9.04 4.37
C LYS A 12 20.19 -8.17 5.62
N LYS A 13 21.37 -7.89 6.21
CA LYS A 13 21.46 -6.96 7.34
C LYS A 13 20.97 -5.57 6.91
N PRO A 14 20.11 -4.91 7.70
CA PRO A 14 19.68 -3.55 7.41
C PRO A 14 20.86 -2.58 7.37
N ILE A 15 20.85 -1.67 6.41
CA ILE A 15 21.84 -0.59 6.31
C ILE A 15 21.32 0.61 7.09
N HIS A 16 22.16 1.21 7.93
CA HIS A 16 21.80 2.46 8.58
C HIS A 16 21.63 3.57 7.55
N TRP A 17 20.41 4.10 7.48
CA TRP A 17 20.03 5.10 6.49
C TRP A 17 19.62 6.43 7.15
N ASN A 18 20.05 7.54 6.56
CA ASN A 18 19.61 8.89 6.87
C ASN A 18 19.39 9.73 5.59
N PRO A 19 18.67 10.86 5.66
CA PRO A 19 18.38 11.70 4.49
C PRO A 19 19.60 12.33 3.80
N GLN A 20 20.77 12.35 4.44
CA GLN A 20 22.02 12.85 3.83
C GLN A 20 22.67 11.83 2.90
N GLN A 21 22.24 10.56 2.94
CA GLN A 21 22.73 9.50 2.07
C GLN A 21 21.91 9.39 0.78
N PRO A 22 22.43 8.69 -0.25
CA PRO A 22 21.65 8.39 -1.44
C PRO A 22 20.33 7.69 -1.11
N LEU A 23 19.33 7.89 -1.97
CA LEU A 23 18.05 7.22 -1.84
C LEU A 23 18.23 5.68 -1.92
N PRO A 24 17.53 4.93 -1.06
CA PRO A 24 17.62 3.48 -1.04
C PRO A 24 16.97 2.89 -2.30
N LYS A 25 17.41 1.69 -2.70
CA LYS A 25 16.77 0.95 -3.80
C LYS A 25 15.43 0.35 -3.32
N PRO A 26 14.46 0.09 -4.22
CA PRO A 26 13.26 -0.65 -3.86
C PRO A 26 13.59 -1.97 -3.16
N GLU A 27 12.86 -2.27 -2.08
CA GLU A 27 13.03 -3.42 -1.19
C GLU A 27 14.37 -3.50 -0.43
N GLU A 28 15.21 -2.46 -0.51
CA GLU A 28 16.43 -2.39 0.28
C GLU A 28 16.11 -2.26 1.77
N ARG A 29 16.83 -3.02 2.60
CA ARG A 29 16.61 -3.05 4.05
C ARG A 29 17.35 -1.93 4.75
N LEU A 30 16.63 -1.19 5.57
CA LEU A 30 17.10 0.03 6.22
C LEU A 30 16.90 -0.07 7.72
N ALA A 31 17.87 0.48 8.47
CA ALA A 31 17.74 0.81 9.87
C ALA A 31 17.75 2.33 10.01
N VAL A 32 16.72 2.90 10.61
CA VAL A 32 16.53 4.35 10.68
C VAL A 32 16.26 4.76 12.11
N THR A 33 16.99 5.75 12.61
CA THR A 33 16.84 6.26 13.99
C THR A 33 16.19 7.63 13.97
N GLY A 34 15.18 7.81 14.82
CA GLY A 34 14.34 9.01 14.80
C GLY A 34 13.21 8.93 15.82
N HIS A 35 12.19 9.76 15.67
CA HIS A 35 10.98 9.73 16.49
C HIS A 35 9.74 9.98 15.63
N PHE A 36 8.59 9.46 16.05
CA PHE A 36 7.34 9.70 15.35
C PHE A 36 6.79 11.10 15.66
N LEU A 37 6.04 11.66 14.71
CA LEU A 37 5.13 12.77 14.96
C LEU A 37 3.78 12.25 15.46
N ASP A 38 3.02 13.12 16.11
CA ASP A 38 1.69 12.80 16.62
C ASP A 38 0.65 12.60 15.49
N ASP A 39 0.89 13.23 14.33
CA ASP A 39 0.04 13.06 13.16
C ASP A 39 0.04 11.61 12.67
N LEU A 40 -1.14 11.13 12.29
CA LEU A 40 -1.38 9.78 11.86
C LEU A 40 -2.19 9.77 10.56
N PHE A 41 -1.74 8.97 9.61
CA PHE A 41 -2.46 8.72 8.38
C PHE A 41 -2.96 7.27 8.35
N LEU A 42 -4.23 7.07 8.04
CA LEU A 42 -4.82 5.76 7.85
C LEU A 42 -5.08 5.57 6.36
N LEU A 43 -4.33 4.67 5.72
CA LEU A 43 -4.57 4.32 4.33
C LEU A 43 -5.77 3.37 4.26
N ASP A 44 -6.85 3.82 3.63
CA ASP A 44 -8.14 3.13 3.55
C ASP A 44 -8.17 2.00 2.51
N ASN A 45 -9.25 1.22 2.51
CA ASN A 45 -9.54 0.14 1.59
C ASN A 45 -8.46 -0.95 1.57
N GLN A 46 -7.82 -1.20 2.72
CA GLN A 46 -6.82 -2.26 2.85
C GLN A 46 -7.49 -3.53 3.34
N HIS A 47 -7.28 -4.63 2.61
CA HIS A 47 -7.83 -5.93 2.96
C HIS A 47 -6.76 -6.85 3.52
N HIS A 48 -7.06 -7.48 4.64
CA HIS A 48 -6.26 -8.56 5.20
C HIS A 48 -7.19 -9.71 5.62
N GLN A 49 -6.92 -10.92 5.11
CA GLN A 49 -7.73 -12.12 5.43
C GLN A 49 -9.26 -11.92 5.30
N HIS A 50 -9.69 -11.28 4.21
CA HIS A 50 -11.10 -10.93 3.93
C HIS A 50 -11.73 -9.88 4.86
N GLN A 51 -10.95 -9.26 5.73
CA GLN A 51 -11.39 -8.15 6.58
C GLN A 51 -10.91 -6.82 6.01
N LEU A 52 -11.80 -5.83 6.01
CA LEU A 52 -11.47 -4.44 5.69
C LEU A 52 -10.73 -3.78 6.86
N GLY A 53 -9.83 -2.87 6.54
CA GLY A 53 -9.02 -2.19 7.52
C GLY A 53 -8.16 -1.09 6.92
N TYR A 54 -7.24 -0.61 7.74
CA TYR A 54 -6.35 0.48 7.42
C TYR A 54 -4.90 0.03 7.47
N HIS A 55 -4.06 0.57 6.59
CA HIS A 55 -2.62 0.62 6.88
C HIS A 55 -2.31 1.87 7.69
N VAL A 56 -1.54 1.68 8.76
CA VAL A 56 -1.18 2.75 9.70
C VAL A 56 0.11 3.40 9.22
N ILE A 57 0.00 4.60 8.67
CA ILE A 57 1.14 5.37 8.15
C ILE A 57 1.46 6.50 9.15
N SER A 58 2.63 6.43 9.77
CA SER A 58 3.08 7.44 10.74
C SER A 58 4.28 8.22 10.19
N PRO A 59 4.29 9.56 10.24
CA PRO A 59 5.46 10.36 9.94
C PRO A 59 6.54 10.16 11.00
N PHE A 60 7.77 9.95 10.54
CA PHE A 60 8.94 9.70 11.38
C PHE A 60 10.03 10.69 11.02
N ILE A 61 10.47 11.49 12.00
CA ILE A 61 11.53 12.49 11.81
C ILE A 61 12.88 11.81 11.91
N VAL A 62 13.68 11.99 10.86
CA VAL A 62 15.05 11.47 10.73
C VAL A 62 15.93 12.64 10.30
N ASN A 63 16.86 13.07 11.16
CA ASN A 63 17.76 14.20 10.88
C ASN A 63 17.08 15.45 10.27
N GLY A 64 15.86 15.78 10.71
CA GLY A 64 15.11 16.96 10.27
C GLY A 64 14.21 16.75 9.04
N SER A 65 14.27 15.61 8.36
CA SER A 65 13.35 15.26 7.27
C SER A 65 12.31 14.25 7.73
N ILE A 66 11.15 14.23 7.07
CA ILE A 66 10.09 13.25 7.34
C ILE A 66 10.29 12.02 6.44
N LEU A 67 10.37 10.86 7.08
CA LEU A 67 10.18 9.56 6.45
C LEU A 67 8.80 9.03 6.85
N LEU A 68 7.97 8.69 5.86
CA LEU A 68 6.68 8.05 6.16
C LEU A 68 6.93 6.56 6.40
N VAL A 69 6.40 6.05 7.52
CA VAL A 69 6.58 4.66 7.95
C VAL A 69 5.23 3.96 7.91
N ASP A 70 5.12 2.93 7.10
CA ASP A 70 3.99 2.01 7.13
C ASP A 70 4.21 0.96 8.22
N ARG A 71 3.41 1.08 9.28
CA ARG A 71 3.49 0.26 10.49
C ARG A 71 2.67 -1.03 10.36
N GLY A 72 1.91 -1.21 9.27
CA GLY A 72 1.10 -2.40 9.01
C GLY A 72 -0.41 -2.16 9.12
N TRP A 73 -1.14 -3.26 8.97
CA TRP A 73 -2.59 -3.31 8.87
C TRP A 73 -3.29 -3.45 10.23
N VAL A 74 -4.42 -2.75 10.38
CA VAL A 74 -5.37 -2.88 11.49
C VAL A 74 -6.79 -3.04 10.96
N PRO A 75 -7.65 -3.87 11.59
CA PRO A 75 -9.05 -3.96 11.22
C PRO A 75 -9.79 -2.65 11.47
N MET A 76 -10.79 -2.42 10.63
CA MET A 76 -11.73 -1.32 10.76
C MET A 76 -13.00 -1.80 11.46
N THR A 77 -13.44 -1.07 12.49
CA THR A 77 -14.73 -1.31 13.17
C THR A 77 -15.91 -0.81 12.33
N GLN A 78 -17.13 -1.17 12.73
CA GLN A 78 -18.37 -0.67 12.08
C GLN A 78 -18.47 0.86 12.05
N ASN A 79 -17.87 1.53 13.04
CA ASN A 79 -17.83 2.99 13.13
C ASN A 79 -16.62 3.62 12.42
N GLN A 80 -15.96 2.87 11.52
CA GLN A 80 -14.79 3.31 10.76
C GLN A 80 -13.60 3.73 11.64
N GLN A 81 -13.52 3.20 12.86
CA GLN A 81 -12.37 3.41 13.75
C GLN A 81 -11.39 2.22 13.64
N PRO A 82 -10.07 2.45 13.71
CA PRO A 82 -9.09 1.38 13.81
C PRO A 82 -9.20 0.65 15.15
N ASP A 83 -9.06 -0.67 15.13
CA ASP A 83 -9.03 -1.52 16.33
C ASP A 83 -7.80 -2.44 16.31
N PRO A 84 -6.91 -2.42 17.32
CA PRO A 84 -6.93 -1.54 18.48
C PRO A 84 -6.68 -0.07 18.13
N PRO A 85 -7.02 0.87 19.04
CA PRO A 85 -6.62 2.26 18.91
C PRO A 85 -5.11 2.40 18.70
N ILE A 86 -4.72 3.27 17.77
CA ILE A 86 -3.33 3.43 17.38
C ILE A 86 -2.55 4.18 18.48
N GLN A 87 -1.44 3.59 18.91
CA GLN A 87 -0.53 4.21 19.88
C GLN A 87 0.76 4.60 19.16
N THR A 88 1.17 5.85 19.29
CA THR A 88 2.41 6.36 18.69
C THR A 88 3.41 6.70 19.80
N PRO A 89 4.59 6.07 19.83
CA PRO A 89 5.57 6.35 20.87
C PRO A 89 6.23 7.72 20.63
N THR A 90 6.41 8.47 21.71
CA THR A 90 7.01 9.82 21.69
C THR A 90 8.53 9.83 21.86
N LYS A 91 9.15 8.65 22.04
CA LYS A 91 10.60 8.52 22.26
C LYS A 91 11.38 8.34 20.96
N THR A 92 12.67 8.66 21.00
CA THR A 92 13.61 8.27 19.95
C THR A 92 13.80 6.77 19.94
N LEU A 93 13.80 6.18 18.74
CA LEU A 93 13.87 4.74 18.54
C LEU A 93 14.53 4.42 17.18
N THR A 94 15.01 3.20 17.04
CA THR A 94 15.56 2.68 15.78
C THR A 94 14.57 1.68 15.19
N LEU A 95 14.13 1.96 13.96
CA LEU A 95 13.22 1.12 13.19
C LEU A 95 13.99 0.35 12.13
N ASN A 96 13.58 -0.90 11.90
CA ASN A 96 14.07 -1.72 10.81
C ASN A 96 12.92 -2.03 9.85
N GLY A 97 13.20 -2.01 8.54
CA GLY A 97 12.19 -2.17 7.52
C GLY A 97 12.80 -2.14 6.12
N SER A 98 11.95 -2.03 5.11
CA SER A 98 12.35 -1.96 3.70
C SER A 98 11.80 -0.74 2.98
N ALA A 99 12.57 -0.22 2.03
CA ALA A 99 12.13 0.88 1.18
C ALA A 99 11.05 0.41 0.20
N TYR A 100 9.92 1.11 0.18
CA TYR A 100 8.84 0.90 -0.77
C TYR A 100 8.55 2.19 -1.53
N TYR A 101 8.52 2.08 -2.86
CA TYR A 101 8.18 3.18 -3.76
C TYR A 101 6.76 2.96 -4.27
N PRO A 102 5.77 3.71 -3.76
CA PRO A 102 4.39 3.61 -4.23
C PRO A 102 4.30 4.03 -5.70
N SER A 103 3.46 3.32 -6.46
CA SER A 103 3.30 3.59 -7.89
C SER A 103 2.57 4.93 -8.09
N PRO A 104 3.07 5.81 -8.98
CA PRO A 104 2.48 7.13 -9.21
C PRO A 104 1.12 7.08 -9.95
N LYS A 105 0.66 5.90 -10.38
CA LYS A 105 -0.50 5.74 -11.27
C LYS A 105 -1.71 5.11 -10.56
N GLN A 106 -2.14 5.70 -9.45
CA GLN A 106 -3.42 5.33 -8.84
C GLN A 106 -4.39 6.51 -8.96
N TRP A 107 -5.36 6.35 -9.88
CA TRP A 107 -6.49 7.26 -9.96
C TRP A 107 -7.39 6.99 -8.77
N VAL A 108 -7.81 8.06 -8.09
CA VAL A 108 -8.72 7.96 -6.95
C VAL A 108 -9.95 8.82 -7.19
N LEU A 109 -11.09 8.26 -6.82
CA LEU A 109 -12.41 8.84 -6.97
C LEU A 109 -12.91 9.28 -5.59
N GLY A 110 -12.56 10.50 -5.15
CA GLY A 110 -12.99 10.99 -3.84
C GLY A 110 -12.10 12.09 -3.26
N PRO A 111 -12.48 12.66 -2.11
CA PRO A 111 -11.59 13.53 -1.34
C PRO A 111 -10.37 12.72 -0.90
N LYS A 112 -9.18 13.17 -1.29
CA LYS A 112 -7.92 12.46 -1.00
C LYS A 112 -7.58 12.40 0.50
N PHE A 113 -8.30 13.18 1.32
CA PHE A 113 -8.12 13.35 2.75
C PHE A 113 -9.48 13.48 3.44
N SER A 114 -9.68 12.71 4.50
CA SER A 114 -10.81 12.86 5.42
C SER A 114 -10.31 12.88 6.86
N LYS A 115 -10.78 13.83 7.67
CA LYS A 115 -10.32 13.98 9.05
C LYS A 115 -11.18 13.12 9.97
N LEU A 116 -10.59 12.09 10.57
CA LEU A 116 -11.26 11.20 11.52
C LEU A 116 -11.18 11.74 12.95
N ALA A 117 -10.04 12.34 13.31
CA ALA A 117 -9.79 12.95 14.61
C ALA A 117 -8.78 14.12 14.46
N PRO A 118 -8.50 14.92 15.51
CA PRO A 118 -7.58 16.07 15.43
C PRO A 118 -6.22 15.77 14.76
N HIS A 119 -5.65 14.60 15.04
CA HIS A 119 -4.36 14.13 14.51
C HIS A 119 -4.48 12.87 13.63
N ILE A 120 -5.70 12.43 13.30
CA ILE A 120 -5.91 11.20 12.51
C ILE A 120 -6.62 11.58 11.21
N THR A 121 -5.93 11.32 10.09
CA THR A 121 -6.42 11.61 8.75
C THR A 121 -6.49 10.32 7.93
N VAL A 122 -7.64 10.03 7.36
CA VAL A 122 -7.84 8.92 6.44
C VAL A 122 -7.46 9.38 5.03
N ILE A 123 -6.68 8.55 4.33
CA ILE A 123 -6.23 8.78 2.96
C ILE A 123 -6.56 7.56 2.11
N GLU A 124 -6.98 7.76 0.87
CA GLU A 124 -7.27 6.66 -0.05
C GLU A 124 -6.03 6.26 -0.88
N LEU A 125 -5.07 7.16 -1.02
CA LEU A 125 -3.83 6.95 -1.75
C LEU A 125 -2.65 7.62 -1.08
N PHE A 126 -1.46 7.07 -1.35
CA PHE A 126 -0.22 7.75 -1.01
C PHE A 126 0.22 8.68 -2.15
N ASP A 127 0.38 9.97 -1.84
CA ASP A 127 0.97 10.95 -2.75
C ASP A 127 1.90 11.85 -1.95
N ALA A 128 3.20 11.68 -2.20
CA ALA A 128 4.26 12.43 -1.53
C ALA A 128 4.11 13.95 -1.71
N LYS A 129 3.58 14.44 -2.83
CA LYS A 129 3.38 15.87 -3.06
C LYS A 129 2.26 16.42 -2.17
N LEU A 130 1.18 15.67 -2.01
CA LEU A 130 0.08 16.06 -1.13
C LEU A 130 0.50 16.01 0.34
N MET A 131 1.24 14.98 0.73
CA MET A 131 1.81 14.87 2.06
C MET A 131 2.72 16.07 2.38
N HIS A 132 3.56 16.48 1.43
CA HIS A 132 4.47 17.61 1.60
C HIS A 132 3.70 18.92 1.89
N HIS A 133 2.59 19.13 1.20
CA HIS A 133 1.75 20.29 1.43
C HIS A 133 1.05 20.24 2.79
N PHE A 134 0.60 19.05 3.22
CA PHE A 134 -0.10 18.87 4.50
C PHE A 134 0.83 19.02 5.71
N LEU A 135 2.04 18.45 5.66
CA LEU A 135 2.98 18.44 6.79
C LEU A 135 3.92 19.66 6.81
N HIS A 136 3.89 20.51 5.77
CA HIS A 136 4.76 21.68 5.60
C HIS A 136 6.27 21.41 5.83
N LYS A 137 6.71 20.18 5.57
CA LYS A 137 8.09 19.72 5.76
C LYS A 137 8.54 18.90 4.57
N SER A 138 9.87 18.80 4.38
CA SER A 138 10.46 17.94 3.35
C SER A 138 10.16 16.47 3.67
N ILE A 139 9.57 15.77 2.69
CA ILE A 139 9.18 14.36 2.79
C ILE A 139 10.02 13.54 1.81
N ASN A 140 10.51 12.41 2.29
CA ASN A 140 11.23 11.46 1.45
C ASN A 140 10.31 10.83 0.38
N PRO A 141 10.81 10.58 -0.84
CA PRO A 141 9.99 10.09 -1.95
C PRO A 141 9.58 8.61 -1.85
N PHE A 142 9.86 7.97 -0.72
CA PHE A 142 9.57 6.56 -0.46
C PHE A 142 8.98 6.38 0.94
N ILE A 143 8.35 5.23 1.13
CA ILE A 143 7.78 4.79 2.40
C ILE A 143 8.68 3.70 2.97
N MET A 144 8.90 3.69 4.27
CA MET A 144 9.51 2.56 4.95
C MET A 144 8.42 1.59 5.40
N ARG A 145 8.42 0.37 4.85
CA ARG A 145 7.57 -0.72 5.35
C ARG A 145 8.26 -1.38 6.52
N LEU A 146 7.64 -1.34 7.68
CA LEU A 146 8.24 -1.83 8.90
C LEU A 146 8.39 -3.36 8.86
N ASP A 147 9.51 -3.87 9.35
CA ASP A 147 9.73 -5.32 9.50
C ASP A 147 8.73 -5.91 10.49
N GLU A 148 8.31 -7.16 10.33
CA GLU A 148 7.34 -7.82 11.23
C GLU A 148 7.79 -7.86 12.70
N SER A 149 9.10 -7.97 12.95
CA SER A 149 9.65 -8.00 14.32
C SER A 149 9.85 -6.63 14.95
N ALA A 150 9.66 -5.53 14.21
CA ALA A 150 9.91 -4.20 14.75
C ALA A 150 8.83 -3.78 15.77
N PRO A 151 9.20 -2.98 16.79
CA PRO A 151 8.27 -2.57 17.84
C PRO A 151 7.22 -1.60 17.28
N TYR A 152 6.06 -1.54 17.96
CA TYR A 152 4.96 -0.62 17.63
C TYR A 152 4.39 -0.77 16.20
N GLY A 153 4.59 -1.94 15.56
CA GLY A 153 3.92 -2.28 14.32
C GLY A 153 2.68 -3.14 14.53
N TYR A 154 1.85 -3.18 13.50
CA TYR A 154 0.62 -3.94 13.40
C TYR A 154 0.82 -5.16 12.49
N HIS A 155 -0.25 -5.74 11.93
CA HIS A 155 -0.12 -6.90 11.04
C HIS A 155 0.69 -6.52 9.79
N ARG A 156 1.81 -7.21 9.55
CA ARG A 156 2.83 -6.84 8.54
C ARG A 156 3.07 -7.94 7.52
N ASP A 157 2.01 -8.67 7.17
CA ASP A 157 2.04 -9.64 6.08
C ASP A 157 1.92 -8.91 4.74
N TRP A 158 3.04 -8.43 4.23
CA TRP A 158 3.13 -7.84 2.89
C TRP A 158 2.91 -8.95 1.84
N VAL A 159 1.65 -9.35 1.63
CA VAL A 159 1.27 -10.34 0.61
C VAL A 159 1.47 -9.68 -0.75
N VAL A 160 2.40 -10.21 -1.53
CA VAL A 160 2.52 -9.85 -2.93
C VAL A 160 1.35 -10.53 -3.65
N ILE A 161 0.28 -9.78 -3.90
CA ILE A 161 -0.81 -10.26 -4.75
C ILE A 161 -0.27 -10.28 -6.18
N ASN A 162 0.39 -11.38 -6.54
CA ASN A 162 0.73 -11.66 -7.93
C ASN A 162 -0.46 -12.44 -8.51
N MET A 163 -1.34 -11.76 -9.27
CA MET A 163 -2.32 -12.51 -10.05
C MET A 163 -1.57 -13.27 -11.14
N PRO A 164 -1.61 -14.60 -11.13
CA PRO A 164 -0.88 -15.38 -12.12
C PRO A 164 -1.54 -15.14 -13.50
N PRO A 165 -0.76 -14.97 -14.59
CA PRO A 165 -1.26 -14.54 -15.89
C PRO A 165 -2.34 -15.46 -16.47
N GLU A 166 -2.39 -16.71 -16.02
CA GLU A 166 -3.37 -17.73 -16.38
C GLU A 166 -4.81 -17.30 -16.05
N ARG A 167 -5.02 -16.46 -15.02
CA ARG A 167 -6.35 -15.91 -14.73
C ARG A 167 -6.85 -15.00 -15.85
N HIS A 168 -5.97 -14.26 -16.52
CA HIS A 168 -6.33 -13.42 -17.66
C HIS A 168 -6.71 -14.26 -18.90
N LEU A 169 -6.11 -15.45 -19.06
CA LEU A 169 -6.45 -16.38 -20.13
C LEU A 169 -7.86 -16.97 -19.95
N GLY A 170 -8.25 -17.29 -18.71
CA GLY A 170 -9.60 -17.77 -18.40
C GLY A 170 -10.67 -16.75 -18.77
N TYR A 171 -10.47 -15.48 -18.41
CA TYR A 171 -11.37 -14.40 -18.82
C TYR A 171 -11.39 -14.22 -20.34
N ALA A 172 -10.23 -14.23 -21.00
CA ALA A 172 -10.16 -14.09 -22.46
C ALA A 172 -10.98 -15.19 -23.17
N LEU A 173 -10.81 -16.45 -22.75
CA LEU A 173 -11.58 -17.58 -23.31
C LEU A 173 -13.09 -17.38 -23.12
N GLN A 174 -13.50 -16.90 -21.95
CA GLN A 174 -14.91 -16.64 -21.64
C GLN A 174 -15.49 -15.56 -22.57
N TRP A 175 -14.77 -14.46 -22.77
CA TRP A 175 -15.16 -13.40 -23.70
C TRP A 175 -15.19 -13.88 -25.16
N PHE A 176 -14.20 -14.64 -25.61
CA PHE A 176 -14.17 -15.18 -26.97
C PHE A 176 -15.28 -16.20 -27.23
N THR A 177 -15.59 -17.04 -26.24
CA THR A 177 -16.69 -18.01 -26.34
C THR A 177 -18.04 -17.28 -26.44
N MET A 178 -18.25 -16.25 -25.62
CA MET A 178 -19.46 -15.44 -25.69
C MET A 178 -19.56 -14.68 -27.03
N ALA A 179 -18.46 -14.08 -27.50
CA ALA A 179 -18.42 -13.45 -28.81
C ALA A 179 -18.72 -14.43 -29.95
N PHE A 180 -18.21 -15.66 -29.87
CA PHE A 180 -18.47 -16.71 -30.85
C PHE A 180 -19.93 -17.17 -30.87
N VAL A 181 -20.55 -17.37 -29.71
CA VAL A 181 -21.97 -17.70 -29.61
C VAL A 181 -22.84 -16.58 -30.17
N ILE A 182 -22.54 -15.32 -29.83
CA ILE A 182 -23.24 -14.14 -30.37
C ILE A 182 -23.09 -14.08 -31.89
N LEU A 183 -21.90 -14.36 -32.43
CA LEU A 183 -21.65 -14.39 -33.88
C LEU A 183 -22.52 -15.45 -34.58
N ILE A 184 -22.62 -16.66 -34.03
CA ILE A 184 -23.47 -17.73 -34.58
C ILE A 184 -24.93 -17.30 -34.58
N LEU A 185 -25.43 -16.77 -33.45
CA LEU A 185 -26.80 -16.30 -33.33
C LEU A 185 -27.09 -15.17 -34.32
N PHE A 186 -26.16 -14.21 -34.45
CA PHE A 186 -26.28 -13.09 -35.38
C PHE A 186 -26.40 -13.58 -36.84
N ILE A 187 -25.51 -14.49 -37.27
CA ILE A 187 -25.57 -15.06 -38.63
C ILE A 187 -26.89 -15.80 -38.82
N SER A 188 -27.22 -16.74 -37.93
CA SER A 188 -28.42 -17.57 -38.05
C SER A 188 -29.71 -16.75 -38.13
N LEU A 189 -29.86 -15.73 -37.28
CA LEU A 189 -31.06 -14.89 -37.24
C LEU A 189 -31.16 -13.93 -38.44
N ASN A 190 -30.04 -13.56 -39.05
CA ASN A 190 -30.00 -12.60 -40.15
C ASN A 190 -30.04 -13.28 -41.54
N THR A 191 -29.64 -14.55 -41.66
CA THR A 191 -29.77 -15.31 -42.91
C THR A 191 -31.15 -15.92 -43.14
N GLN A 192 -32.03 -15.98 -42.13
CA GLN A 192 -33.38 -16.58 -42.27
C GLN A 192 -34.44 -15.64 -42.88
N LYS A 193 -34.07 -14.49 -43.45
CA LYS A 193 -35.03 -13.54 -44.07
C LYS A 193 -34.87 -13.32 -45.58
N THR A 194 -34.25 -14.25 -46.30
CA THR A 194 -34.09 -14.16 -47.78
C THR A 194 -34.65 -15.37 -48.53
N LEU A 195 -35.75 -15.94 -48.04
CA LEU A 195 -36.60 -16.85 -48.82
C LEU A 195 -38.02 -16.29 -48.82
N LYS A 196 -38.30 -15.41 -49.78
CA LYS A 196 -39.65 -14.98 -50.16
C LYS A 196 -39.78 -15.11 -51.67
#